data_AF-A0A7V9ZJK3-F1
#
_entry.id   AF-A0A7V9ZJK3-F1
#
_cell.length_a   1.000
_cell.length_b   1.000
_cell.length_c   1.000
_cell.angle_alpha   90.00
_cell.angle_beta   90.00
_cell.angle_gamma   90.00
#
_symmetry.space_group_name_H-M   'P 1'
#
loop_
_entity.id
_entity.type
_entity.pdbx_description
1 polymer ?
#
loop_
_entity_poly.entity_id
_entity_poly.type
_entity_poly.pdbx_seq_one_letter_code
_entity_poly.pdbx_strand_id
1 'polypeptide(L)'
;MINLAQEAATGLTDEGLIAIGKGLVYGLAAIGAAIGIGNVFSNAIQAMARQPETAGTTRTTMFLGFALIEALALIGFVLTFIL
;
A
#
# COMPACT_ATOMS: atom_id res chain seq x y z
N MET A 1 25.71 7.83 39.65
CA MET A 1 25.74 6.36 39.48
C MET A 1 24.38 5.80 39.05
N ILE A 2 23.24 6.27 39.59
CA ILE A 2 21.90 5.83 39.14
C ILE A 2 21.61 6.24 37.68
N ASN A 3 22.02 7.44 37.26
CA ASN A 3 21.74 7.95 35.90
C ASN A 3 22.43 7.16 34.78
N LEU A 4 23.56 6.48 35.06
CA LEU A 4 24.34 5.75 34.05
C LEU A 4 23.71 4.37 33.70
N ALA A 5 22.93 3.79 34.63
CA ALA A 5 22.20 2.55 34.39
C ALA A 5 20.96 2.76 33.48
N GLN A 6 20.41 3.98 33.48
CA GLN A 6 19.25 4.34 32.67
C GLN A 6 19.62 4.63 31.21
N GLU A 7 20.86 5.03 30.95
CA GLU A 7 21.41 5.31 29.62
C GLU A 7 21.72 4.02 28.81
N ALA A 8 21.90 2.88 29.51
CA ALA A 8 22.12 1.56 28.92
C ALA A 8 20.83 0.85 28.45
N ALA A 9 19.65 1.42 28.73
CA ALA A 9 18.35 0.87 28.33
C ALA A 9 17.87 1.35 26.95
N THR A 10 18.75 1.93 26.13
CA THR A 10 18.50 2.39 24.75
C THR A 10 18.46 1.22 23.74
N GLY A 11 17.98 0.05 24.17
CA GLY A 11 17.74 -1.11 23.32
C GLY A 11 16.50 -0.92 22.43
N LEU A 12 16.14 -1.99 21.69
CA LEU A 12 14.91 -2.04 20.91
C LEU A 12 13.71 -1.79 21.84
N THR A 13 13.14 -0.58 21.79
CA THR A 13 11.96 -0.23 22.58
C THR A 13 10.70 -0.77 21.92
N ASP A 14 9.66 -1.02 22.71
CA ASP A 14 8.36 -1.45 22.19
C ASP A 14 7.82 -0.43 21.15
N GLU A 15 8.04 0.87 21.40
CA GLU A 15 7.71 1.94 20.46
C GLU A 15 8.47 1.82 19.13
N GLY A 16 9.77 1.50 19.18
CA GLY A 16 10.60 1.27 18.00
C GLY A 16 10.13 0.06 17.19
N LEU A 17 9.75 -1.03 17.87
CA LEU A 17 9.23 -2.23 17.22
C LEU A 17 7.85 -1.99 16.58
N ILE A 18 6.98 -1.24 17.26
CA ILE A 18 5.68 -0.80 16.71
C ILE A 18 5.89 0.07 15.46
N ALA A 19 6.83 1.01 15.48
CA ALA A 19 7.12 1.86 14.32
C ALA A 19 7.58 1.05 13.09
N ILE A 20 8.45 0.06 13.31
CA ILE A 20 8.87 -0.87 12.24
C ILE A 20 7.68 -1.69 11.73
N GLY A 21 6.86 -2.21 12.64
CA GLY A 21 5.65 -2.97 12.29
C GLY A 21 4.69 -2.18 11.40
N LYS A 22 4.43 -0.91 11.74
CA LYS A 22 3.60 0.00 10.94
C LYS A 22 4.18 0.21 9.53
N GLY A 23 5.49 0.44 9.43
CA GLY A 23 6.17 0.59 8.16
C GLY A 23 6.07 -0.66 7.27
N LEU A 24 6.19 -1.85 7.87
CA LEU A 24 6.07 -3.11 7.15
C LEU A 24 4.64 -3.36 6.65
N VAL A 25 3.62 -3.15 7.50
CA VAL A 25 2.22 -3.35 7.13
C VAL A 25 1.85 -2.49 5.93
N TYR A 26 2.14 -1.19 5.98
CA TYR A 26 1.81 -0.30 4.87
C TYR A 26 2.70 -0.53 3.65
N GLY A 27 4.01 -0.73 3.85
CA GLY A 27 4.94 -0.99 2.75
C GLY A 27 4.55 -2.22 1.93
N LEU A 28 4.17 -3.32 2.59
CA LEU A 28 3.73 -4.53 1.92
C LEU A 28 2.38 -4.35 1.19
N ALA A 29 1.43 -3.64 1.80
CA ALA A 29 0.16 -3.32 1.16
C ALA A 29 0.37 -2.44 -0.10
N ALA A 30 1.24 -1.43 -0.01
CA ALA A 30 1.57 -0.53 -1.11
C ALA A 30 2.24 -1.24 -2.29
N ILE A 31 3.12 -2.22 -2.04
CA ILE A 31 3.75 -3.03 -3.10
C ILE A 31 2.69 -3.80 -3.89
N GLY A 32 1.76 -4.47 -3.19
CA GLY A 32 0.67 -5.20 -3.84
C GLY A 32 -0.18 -4.29 -4.72
N ALA A 33 -0.50 -3.09 -4.22
CA ALA A 33 -1.26 -2.12 -4.99
C ALA A 33 -0.50 -1.54 -6.18
N ALA A 34 0.77 -1.19 -6.04
CA ALA A 34 1.59 -0.70 -7.13
C ALA A 34 1.62 -1.68 -8.31
N ILE A 35 1.78 -2.98 -8.02
CA ILE A 35 1.75 -4.05 -9.03
C ILE A 35 0.36 -4.17 -9.67
N GLY A 36 -0.70 -4.19 -8.85
CA GLY A 36 -2.08 -4.28 -9.34
C GLY A 36 -2.45 -3.11 -10.26
N ILE A 37 -2.14 -1.89 -9.84
CA ILE A 37 -2.41 -0.65 -10.59
C ILE A 37 -1.64 -0.68 -11.91
N GLY A 38 -0.34 -0.99 -11.88
CA GLY A 38 0.48 -1.10 -13.09
C GLY A 38 -0.13 -2.06 -14.13
N ASN A 39 -0.59 -3.23 -13.68
CA ASN A 39 -1.22 -4.22 -14.54
C ASN A 39 -2.56 -3.75 -15.10
N VAL A 40 -3.45 -3.21 -14.26
CA VAL A 40 -4.79 -2.74 -14.68
C VAL A 40 -4.67 -1.63 -15.71
N PHE A 41 -3.84 -0.61 -15.45
CA PHE A 41 -3.69 0.51 -16.36
C PHE A 41 -2.97 0.12 -17.66
N SER A 42 -1.90 -0.68 -17.59
CA SER A 42 -1.21 -1.16 -18.79
C SER A 42 -2.13 -1.93 -19.72
N ASN A 43 -2.91 -2.88 -19.17
CA ASN A 43 -3.84 -3.69 -19.96
C ASN A 43 -5.00 -2.85 -20.51
N ALA A 44 -5.54 -1.91 -19.73
CA ALA A 44 -6.60 -1.02 -20.19
C ALA A 44 -6.13 -0.12 -21.33
N ILE A 45 -4.93 0.47 -21.24
CA ILE A 45 -4.35 1.30 -22.30
C ILE A 45 -4.18 0.48 -23.58
N GLN A 46 -3.63 -0.72 -23.49
CA GLN A 46 -3.48 -1.61 -24.65
C GLN A 46 -4.83 -2.02 -25.26
N ALA A 47 -5.83 -2.34 -24.43
CA ALA A 47 -7.17 -2.69 -24.90
C ALA A 47 -7.83 -1.51 -25.63
N MET A 48 -7.77 -0.30 -25.06
CA MET A 48 -8.31 0.91 -25.68
C MET A 48 -7.61 1.29 -26.98
N ALA A 49 -6.29 1.08 -27.06
CA ALA A 49 -5.53 1.34 -28.28
C ALA A 49 -5.90 0.35 -29.41
N ARG A 50 -6.23 -0.90 -29.08
CA ARG A 50 -6.61 -1.93 -30.05
C ARG A 50 -8.07 -1.84 -30.49
N GLN A 51 -8.96 -1.41 -29.60
CA GLN A 51 -10.41 -1.28 -29.86
C GLN A 51 -10.94 0.05 -29.31
N PRO A 52 -10.72 1.17 -30.02
CA PRO A 52 -11.16 2.50 -29.59
C PRO A 52 -12.67 2.60 -29.33
N GLU A 53 -13.48 1.81 -30.04
CA GLU A 53 -14.93 1.73 -29.91
C GLU A 53 -15.39 1.23 -28.54
N THR A 54 -14.56 0.44 -27.83
CA THR A 54 -14.86 -0.07 -26.48
C THR A 54 -14.19 0.76 -25.37
N ALA A 55 -13.55 1.88 -25.71
CA ALA A 55 -12.70 2.59 -24.76
C ALA A 55 -13.47 3.15 -23.55
N GLY A 56 -14.73 3.54 -23.74
CA GLY A 56 -15.62 3.97 -22.66
C GLY A 56 -15.82 2.87 -21.62
N THR A 57 -16.29 1.70 -22.07
CA THR A 57 -16.52 0.52 -21.20
C THR A 57 -15.23 0.04 -20.55
N THR A 58 -14.12 0.01 -21.31
CA THR A 58 -12.80 -0.37 -20.79
C THR A 58 -12.34 0.55 -19.66
N ARG A 59 -12.54 1.87 -19.78
CA ARG A 59 -12.25 2.82 -18.68
C ARG A 59 -13.09 2.55 -17.44
N THR A 60 -14.38 2.26 -17.60
CA THR A 60 -15.25 1.96 -16.46
C THR A 60 -14.76 0.73 -15.70
N THR A 61 -14.46 -0.36 -16.40
CA THR A 61 -13.95 -1.59 -15.77
C THR A 61 -12.54 -1.39 -15.19
N MET A 62 -11.69 -0.61 -15.85
CA MET A 62 -10.37 -0.22 -15.34
C MET A 62 -10.46 0.49 -13.99
N PHE A 63 -11.35 1.48 -13.87
CA PHE A 63 -11.53 2.20 -12.60
C PHE A 63 -12.16 1.35 -11.51
N LEU A 64 -13.04 0.40 -11.85
CA LEU A 64 -13.53 -0.59 -10.89
C LEU A 64 -12.38 -1.46 -10.35
N GLY A 65 -11.52 -1.96 -11.24
CA GLY A 65 -10.33 -2.73 -10.85
C GLY A 65 -9.37 -1.92 -9.98
N PHE A 66 -9.09 -0.68 -10.37
CA PHE A 66 -8.30 0.28 -9.60
C PHE A 66 -8.86 0.49 -8.19
N ALA A 67 -10.17 0.74 -8.07
CA ALA A 67 -10.83 0.98 -6.79
C ALA A 67 -10.72 -0.24 -5.85
N LEU A 68 -10.83 -1.47 -6.38
CA LEU A 68 -10.68 -2.69 -5.59
C LEU A 68 -9.24 -2.88 -5.09
N ILE A 69 -8.25 -2.53 -5.91
CA ILE A 69 -6.84 -2.57 -5.52
C ILE A 69 -6.56 -1.52 -4.43
N GLU A 70 -7.02 -0.29 -4.62
CA GLU A 70 -6.87 0.79 -3.65
C GLU A 70 -7.59 0.49 -2.33
N ALA A 71 -8.75 -0.18 -2.36
CA ALA A 71 -9.44 -0.57 -1.13
C ALA A 71 -8.52 -1.42 -0.21
N LEU A 72 -7.73 -2.32 -0.78
CA LEU A 72 -6.80 -3.15 -0.02
C LEU A 72 -5.58 -2.35 0.47
N ALA A 73 -5.03 -1.44 -0.34
CA ALA A 73 -3.95 -0.55 0.07
C ALA A 73 -4.38 0.37 1.22
N LEU A 74 -5.57 0.95 1.12
CA LEU A 74 -6.13 1.84 2.13
C LEU A 74 -6.42 1.11 3.43
N ILE A 75 -6.83 -0.17 3.39
CA ILE A 75 -6.90 -0.99 4.61
C ILE A 75 -5.52 -1.10 5.28
N GLY A 76 -4.47 -1.39 4.51
CA GLY A 76 -3.10 -1.43 5.02
C GLY A 76 -2.62 -0.08 5.61
N PHE A 77 -2.98 1.03 4.95
CA PHE A 77 -2.71 2.38 5.45
C PHE A 77 -3.44 2.66 6.76
N VAL A 78 -4.75 2.38 6.83
CA VAL A 78 -5.57 2.60 8.02
C VAL A 78 -5.07 1.80 9.21
N LEU A 79 -4.59 0.57 8.99
CA LEU A 79 -4.02 -0.25 10.06
C LEU A 79 -2.81 0.41 10.75
N THR A 80 -2.06 1.29 10.08
CA THR A 80 -0.94 2.02 10.71
C THR A 80 -1.37 3.01 11.81
N PHE A 81 -2.64 3.44 11.81
CA PHE A 81 -3.20 4.34 12.82
C PHE A 81 -3.87 3.58 13.97
N ILE A 82 -4.26 2.33 13.75
CA ILE A 82 -5.00 1.51 14.72
C ILE A 82 -4.05 0.64 15.55
N LEU A 83 -2.98 0.13 14.93
CA LEU A 83 -1.88 -0.59 15.59
C LEU A 83 -0.93 0.38 16.29
#